data_AF-A0A928M6N1-F1
#
_entry.id   AF-A0A928M6N1-F1
#
_cell.length_a   1.000
_cell.length_b   1.000
_cell.length_c   1.000
_cell.angle_alpha   90.00
_cell.angle_beta   90.00
_cell.angle_gamma   90.00
#
_symmetry.space_group_name_H-M   'P 1'
#
loop_
_entity.id
_entity.type
_entity.pdbx_description
1 polymer ?
#
loop_
_entity_poly.entity_id
_entity_poly.type
_entity_poly.pdbx_seq_one_letter_code
_entity_poly.pdbx_strand_id
1 'polypeptide(L)'
;MADWNEIKTEYITTDTSYRKLAEKYGLNRTLVANRGKAEQWPAMRKQHRDKTLSKALDKIASKQAQKMARFDAVAERLLQKLERAVEELDIQIVRESEKVKEIEYNNAERPNKPTKEVIREKETVQSMTSIIDRQGLKQIASALKDLKEVQMLRSELDRKEQEARIANLQKHAASQDDDKQIEVIFGGNAEEFSQ
;
A
#
# COMPACT_ATOMS: atom_id res chain seq x y z
N MET A 1 7.14 47.13 -11.62
CA MET A 1 8.44 46.51 -11.92
C MET A 1 8.20 45.01 -11.95
N ALA A 2 8.55 44.31 -13.03
CA ALA A 2 8.25 42.88 -13.15
C ALA A 2 9.02 42.05 -12.12
N ASP A 3 8.35 41.13 -11.43
CA ASP A 3 8.98 40.21 -10.48
C ASP A 3 9.64 39.04 -11.23
N TRP A 4 10.95 39.16 -11.44
CA TRP A 4 11.74 38.15 -12.12
C TRP A 4 11.83 36.82 -11.34
N ASN A 5 11.64 36.84 -10.02
CA ASN A 5 11.66 35.61 -9.22
C ASN A 5 10.40 34.77 -9.43
N GLU A 6 9.25 35.43 -9.60
CA GLU A 6 7.98 34.76 -9.90
C GLU A 6 8.04 34.08 -11.27
N ILE A 7 8.48 34.82 -12.30
CA ILE A 7 8.66 34.32 -13.67
C ILE A 7 9.62 33.12 -13.71
N LYS A 8 10.74 33.23 -12.97
CA LYS A 8 11.73 32.16 -12.84
C LYS A 8 11.13 30.92 -12.17
N THR A 9 10.37 31.10 -11.10
CA THR A 9 9.75 30.00 -10.34
C THR A 9 8.72 29.29 -11.20
N GLU A 10 7.88 30.02 -11.92
CA GLU A 10 6.91 29.45 -12.85
C GLU A 10 7.62 28.71 -13.99
N TYR A 11 8.69 29.27 -14.57
CA TYR A 11 9.48 28.56 -15.57
C TYR A 11 10.09 27.26 -15.01
N ILE A 12 10.62 27.24 -13.79
CA ILE A 12 11.30 26.05 -13.25
C ILE A 12 10.31 24.96 -12.84
N THR A 13 9.14 25.33 -12.34
CA THR A 13 8.17 24.40 -11.75
C THR A 13 7.10 23.91 -12.72
N THR A 14 6.81 24.64 -13.80
CA THR A 14 5.73 24.31 -14.76
C THR A 14 6.25 24.08 -16.18
N ASP A 15 5.42 23.43 -17.01
CA ASP A 15 5.71 23.19 -18.42
C ASP A 15 5.33 24.40 -19.31
N THR A 16 5.95 25.53 -19.01
CA THR A 16 5.74 26.79 -19.74
C THR A 16 6.95 27.11 -20.63
N SER A 17 6.76 27.96 -21.62
CA SER A 17 7.83 28.43 -22.50
C SER A 17 8.11 29.91 -22.27
N TYR A 18 9.28 30.40 -22.69
CA TYR A 18 9.59 31.84 -22.63
C TYR A 18 8.54 32.69 -23.38
N ARG A 19 7.90 32.13 -24.41
CA ARG A 19 6.81 32.81 -25.14
C ARG A 19 5.56 32.95 -24.26
N LYS A 20 5.10 31.83 -23.67
CA LYS A 20 3.92 31.83 -22.78
C LYS A 20 4.12 32.73 -21.55
N LEU A 21 5.33 32.74 -20.99
CA LEU A 21 5.69 33.65 -19.90
C LEU A 21 5.70 35.12 -20.36
N ALA A 22 6.28 35.42 -21.51
CA ALA A 22 6.30 36.78 -22.04
C ALA A 22 4.87 37.33 -22.27
N GLU A 23 3.97 36.50 -22.82
CA GLU A 23 2.54 36.83 -22.99
C GLU A 23 1.84 37.05 -21.65
N LYS A 24 2.04 36.15 -20.67
CA LYS A 24 1.41 36.23 -19.34
C LYS A 24 1.83 37.47 -18.55
N TYR A 25 3.10 37.84 -18.62
CA TYR A 25 3.67 38.95 -17.85
C TYR A 25 3.77 40.26 -18.64
N GLY A 26 3.29 40.30 -19.90
CA GLY A 26 3.33 41.50 -20.76
C GLY A 26 4.75 41.96 -21.08
N LEU A 27 5.71 41.04 -21.17
CA LEU A 27 7.13 41.33 -21.39
C LEU A 27 7.56 41.01 -22.83
N ASN A 28 8.65 41.63 -23.29
CA ASN A 28 9.28 41.23 -24.54
C ASN A 28 9.90 39.83 -24.41
N ARG A 29 9.54 38.91 -25.30
CA ARG A 29 10.07 37.52 -25.34
C ARG A 29 11.59 37.46 -25.30
N THR A 30 12.28 38.34 -26.03
CA THR A 30 13.74 38.37 -26.09
C THR A 30 14.36 38.75 -24.76
N LEU A 31 13.70 39.62 -23.99
CA LEU A 31 14.14 40.02 -22.64
C LEU A 31 14.10 38.82 -21.68
N VAL A 32 12.98 38.08 -21.68
CA VAL A 32 12.81 36.86 -20.86
C VAL A 32 13.80 35.78 -21.26
N ALA A 33 14.03 35.59 -22.56
CA ALA A 33 14.97 34.59 -23.07
C ALA A 33 16.44 34.93 -22.70
N ASN A 34 16.86 36.18 -22.84
CA ASN A 34 18.21 36.61 -22.48
C ASN A 34 18.46 36.45 -20.97
N ARG A 35 17.49 36.86 -20.15
CA ARG A 35 17.56 36.69 -18.69
C ARG A 35 17.61 35.21 -18.30
N GLY A 36 16.73 34.38 -18.87
CA GLY A 36 16.69 32.94 -18.60
C GLY A 36 17.95 32.20 -19.03
N LYS A 37 18.62 32.64 -20.11
CA LYS A 37 19.95 32.12 -20.50
C LYS A 37 21.04 32.56 -19.52
N ALA A 38 21.09 33.84 -19.17
CA ALA A 38 22.09 34.38 -18.24
C ALA A 38 22.02 33.70 -16.86
N GLU A 39 20.81 33.40 -16.38
CA GLU A 39 20.57 32.73 -15.11
C GLU A 39 20.42 31.20 -15.21
N GLN A 40 20.62 30.62 -16.40
CA GLN A 40 20.58 29.18 -16.64
C GLN A 40 19.28 28.49 -16.18
N TRP A 41 18.13 29.15 -16.38
CA TRP A 41 16.83 28.59 -16.00
C TRP A 41 16.55 27.19 -16.57
N PRO A 42 16.99 26.81 -17.79
CA PRO A 42 16.86 25.43 -18.28
C PRO A 42 17.58 24.39 -17.42
N ALA A 43 18.78 24.71 -16.92
CA ALA A 43 19.54 23.81 -16.05
C ALA A 43 18.86 23.67 -14.69
N MET A 44 18.36 24.77 -14.12
CA MET A 44 17.59 24.73 -12.87
C MET A 44 16.28 23.95 -13.01
N ARG A 45 15.58 24.08 -14.14
CA ARG A 45 14.39 23.26 -14.45
C ARG A 45 14.76 21.77 -14.50
N LYS A 46 15.86 21.41 -15.16
CA LYS A 46 16.35 20.01 -15.20
C LYS A 46 16.61 19.49 -13.79
N GLN A 47 17.38 20.23 -12.98
CA GLN A 47 17.67 19.85 -11.60
C GLN A 47 16.40 19.72 -10.73
N HIS A 48 15.43 20.63 -10.89
CA HIS A 48 14.15 20.55 -10.19
C HIS A 48 13.37 19.30 -10.58
N ARG A 49 13.35 18.94 -11.87
CA ARG A 49 12.72 17.72 -12.38
C ARG A 49 13.41 16.47 -11.85
N ASP A 50 14.74 16.39 -11.93
CA ASP A 50 15.51 15.25 -11.40
C ASP A 50 15.25 15.04 -9.90
N LYS A 51 15.25 16.14 -9.13
CA LYS A 51 14.94 16.10 -7.69
C LYS A 51 13.50 15.67 -7.41
N THR A 52 12.54 16.12 -8.22
CA THR A 52 11.13 15.75 -8.09
C THR A 52 10.92 14.27 -8.44
N LEU A 53 11.57 13.80 -9.51
CA LEU A 53 11.56 12.39 -9.90
C LEU A 53 12.15 11.51 -8.79
N SER A 54 13.32 11.86 -8.27
CA SER A 54 13.94 11.15 -7.14
C SER A 54 13.02 11.08 -5.93
N LYS A 55 12.43 12.20 -5.48
CA LYS A 55 11.48 12.20 -4.36
C LYS A 55 10.23 11.37 -4.63
N ALA A 56 9.73 11.37 -5.86
CA ALA A 56 8.59 10.56 -6.25
C ALA A 56 8.93 9.07 -6.16
N LEU A 57 10.09 8.67 -6.68
CA LEU A 57 10.62 7.31 -6.60
C LEU A 57 10.78 6.86 -5.14
N ASP A 58 11.39 7.68 -4.29
CA ASP A 58 11.57 7.39 -2.86
C ASP A 58 10.23 7.19 -2.16
N LYS A 59 9.24 8.06 -2.43
CA LYS A 59 7.90 7.96 -1.83
C LYS A 59 7.16 6.70 -2.30
N ILE A 60 7.36 6.29 -3.54
CA ILE A 60 6.79 5.04 -4.07
C ILE A 60 7.46 3.84 -3.40
N ALA A 61 8.79 3.81 -3.33
CA ALA A 61 9.53 2.77 -2.64
C ALA A 61 9.11 2.64 -1.17
N SER A 62 8.99 3.77 -0.47
CA SER A 62 8.55 3.81 0.93
C SER A 62 7.12 3.26 1.10
N LYS A 63 6.16 3.71 0.28
CA LYS A 63 4.79 3.17 0.32
C LYS A 63 4.74 1.68 0.05
N GLN A 64 5.57 1.20 -0.87
CA GLN A 64 5.65 -0.22 -1.20
C GLN A 64 6.23 -1.03 -0.03
N ALA A 65 7.35 -0.58 0.55
CA ALA A 65 7.95 -1.19 1.73
C ALA A 65 6.95 -1.26 2.90
N GLN A 66 6.14 -0.21 3.11
CA GLN A 66 5.09 -0.21 4.13
C GLN A 66 3.99 -1.24 3.84
N LYS A 67 3.55 -1.39 2.59
CA LYS A 67 2.59 -2.44 2.19
C LYS A 67 3.19 -3.83 2.39
N MET A 68 4.48 -4.03 2.08
CA MET A 68 5.19 -5.30 2.28
C MET A 68 5.21 -5.65 3.76
N ALA A 69 5.73 -4.75 4.61
CA ALA A 69 5.78 -4.94 6.05
C ALA A 69 4.42 -5.23 6.70
N ARG A 70 3.35 -4.56 6.26
CA ARG A 70 1.98 -4.82 6.77
C ARG A 70 1.51 -6.22 6.45
N PHE A 71 1.77 -6.69 5.24
CA PHE A 71 1.37 -8.04 4.84
C PHE A 71 2.22 -9.09 5.57
N ASP A 72 3.53 -8.89 5.67
CA ASP A 72 4.42 -9.81 6.40
C ASP A 72 3.97 -9.94 7.85
N ALA A 73 3.58 -8.83 8.48
CA ALA A 73 3.00 -8.85 9.83
C ALA A 73 1.68 -9.63 9.92
N VAL A 74 0.86 -9.64 8.87
CA VAL A 74 -0.39 -10.43 8.83
C VAL A 74 -0.09 -11.90 8.57
N ALA A 75 0.84 -12.21 7.67
CA ALA A 75 1.30 -13.56 7.40
C ALA A 75 1.89 -14.21 8.66
N GLU A 76 2.73 -13.47 9.39
CA GLU A 76 3.31 -13.89 10.68
C GLU A 76 2.23 -14.20 11.72
N ARG A 77 1.22 -13.33 11.85
CA ARG A 77 0.07 -13.58 12.74
C ARG A 77 -0.73 -14.81 12.34
N LEU A 78 -0.86 -15.09 11.04
CA LEU A 78 -1.54 -16.29 10.57
C LEU A 78 -0.71 -17.53 10.88
N LEU A 79 0.60 -17.48 10.64
CA LEU A 79 1.55 -18.54 11.00
C LEU A 79 1.47 -18.88 12.49
N GLN A 80 1.50 -17.89 13.37
CA GLN A 80 1.34 -18.10 14.81
C GLN A 80 0.02 -18.76 15.20
N LYS A 81 -1.07 -18.45 14.48
CA LYS A 81 -2.36 -19.13 14.70
C LYS A 81 -2.35 -20.56 14.19
N LEU A 82 -1.69 -20.82 13.07
CA LEU A 82 -1.53 -22.17 12.53
C LEU A 82 -0.64 -23.02 13.44
N GLU A 83 0.43 -22.45 14.02
CA GLU A 83 1.27 -23.11 15.02
C GLU A 83 0.45 -23.53 16.25
N ARG A 84 -0.32 -22.60 16.83
CA ARG A 84 -1.24 -22.93 17.95
C ARG A 84 -2.25 -24.01 17.57
N ALA A 85 -2.81 -23.95 16.36
CA ALA A 85 -3.74 -24.96 15.90
C ALA A 85 -3.08 -26.34 15.75
N VAL A 86 -1.78 -26.41 15.46
CA VAL A 86 -1.00 -27.66 15.48
C VAL A 86 -0.79 -28.16 16.90
N GLU A 87 -0.51 -27.27 17.86
CA GLU A 87 -0.36 -27.62 19.28
C GLU A 87 -1.67 -28.12 19.91
N GLU A 88 -2.81 -27.59 19.47
CA GLU A 88 -4.14 -27.94 19.97
C GLU A 88 -4.77 -29.15 19.26
N LEU A 89 -4.09 -29.73 18.26
CA LEU A 89 -4.69 -30.63 17.28
C LEU A 89 -5.10 -32.00 17.83
N ASP A 90 -4.51 -32.40 18.95
CA ASP A 90 -4.83 -33.62 19.69
C ASP A 90 -5.42 -33.32 21.08
N ILE A 91 -5.69 -32.07 21.42
CA ILE A 91 -6.27 -31.68 22.71
C ILE A 91 -7.80 -31.70 22.64
N GLN A 92 -8.44 -32.52 23.49
CA GLN A 92 -9.90 -32.53 23.67
C GLN A 92 -10.28 -31.91 25.01
N ILE A 93 -11.34 -31.07 25.00
CA ILE A 93 -11.93 -30.50 26.20
C ILE A 93 -13.07 -31.41 26.66
N VAL A 94 -12.90 -32.02 27.83
CA VAL A 94 -13.91 -32.84 28.49
C VAL A 94 -14.58 -32.01 29.57
N ARG A 95 -15.91 -32.06 29.62
CA ARG A 95 -16.72 -31.38 30.64
C ARG A 95 -17.38 -32.44 31.50
N GLU A 96 -17.16 -32.37 32.79
CA GLU A 96 -17.80 -33.19 33.80
C GLU A 96 -18.78 -32.32 34.57
N SER A 97 -20.07 -32.68 34.57
CA SER A 97 -21.13 -31.94 35.28
C SER A 97 -21.69 -32.80 36.41
N GLU A 98 -21.63 -32.30 37.64
CA GLU A 98 -22.22 -32.92 38.82
C GLU A 98 -23.49 -32.15 39.22
N LYS A 99 -24.63 -32.85 39.31
CA LYS A 99 -25.93 -32.27 39.69
C LYS A 99 -26.40 -32.85 41.01
N VAL A 100 -26.48 -32.01 42.04
CA VAL A 100 -26.97 -32.39 43.37
C VAL A 100 -28.35 -31.76 43.57
N LYS A 101 -29.36 -32.59 43.83
CA LYS A 101 -30.72 -32.15 44.17
C LYS A 101 -30.97 -32.38 45.66
N GLU A 102 -31.03 -31.30 46.43
CA GLU A 102 -31.44 -31.30 47.84
C GLU A 102 -32.96 -31.09 47.92
N ILE A 103 -33.66 -32.00 48.61
CA ILE A 103 -35.11 -31.95 48.79
C ILE A 103 -35.42 -31.97 50.28
N GLU A 104 -36.04 -30.90 50.79
CA GLU A 104 -36.49 -30.81 52.18
C GLU A 104 -37.97 -31.13 52.30
N TYR A 105 -38.34 -32.02 53.23
CA TYR A 105 -39.72 -32.37 53.57
C TYR A 105 -40.00 -31.92 55.00
N ASN A 106 -40.49 -30.69 55.18
CA ASN A 106 -40.72 -30.09 56.50
C ASN A 106 -42.17 -29.60 56.63
N ASN A 107 -43.12 -30.50 56.35
CA ASN A 107 -44.55 -30.24 56.47
C ASN A 107 -45.26 -31.39 57.19
N ALA A 108 -45.73 -31.13 58.42
CA ALA A 108 -46.42 -32.10 59.26
C ALA A 108 -47.81 -32.51 58.72
N GLU A 109 -48.47 -31.69 57.90
CA GLU A 109 -49.79 -31.99 57.30
C GLU A 109 -49.69 -32.77 55.99
N ARG A 110 -48.53 -32.70 55.31
CA ARG A 110 -48.28 -33.38 54.04
C ARG A 110 -46.85 -33.93 54.00
N PRO A 111 -46.55 -35.00 54.76
CA PRO A 111 -45.20 -35.52 54.95
C PRO A 111 -44.50 -35.93 53.64
N ASN A 112 -45.26 -36.26 52.59
CA ASN A 112 -44.72 -36.72 51.31
C ASN A 112 -44.58 -35.60 50.25
N LYS A 113 -44.79 -34.33 50.59
CA LYS A 113 -44.65 -33.21 49.62
C LYS A 113 -43.40 -32.39 49.92
N PRO A 114 -42.49 -32.22 48.94
CA PRO A 114 -41.27 -31.45 49.14
C PRO A 114 -41.63 -29.98 49.40
N THR A 115 -41.01 -29.42 50.44
CA THR A 115 -41.23 -28.06 50.94
C THR A 115 -40.22 -27.08 50.34
N LYS A 116 -39.05 -27.58 49.94
CA LYS A 116 -38.02 -26.83 49.19
C LYS A 116 -37.22 -27.79 48.31
N GLU A 117 -36.97 -27.38 47.07
CA GLU A 117 -36.06 -28.07 46.16
C GLU A 117 -34.93 -27.12 45.79
N VAL A 118 -33.68 -27.56 45.98
CA VAL A 118 -32.48 -26.82 45.58
C VAL A 118 -31.64 -27.71 44.68
N ILE A 119 -31.38 -27.26 43.46
CA ILE A 119 -30.51 -27.95 42.50
C ILE A 119 -29.20 -27.18 42.43
N ARG A 120 -28.09 -27.86 42.70
CA ARG A 120 -26.73 -27.31 42.55
C ARG A 120 -26.03 -28.06 41.43
N GLU A 121 -25.55 -27.32 40.43
CA GLU A 121 -24.78 -27.85 39.32
C GLU A 121 -23.33 -27.36 39.45
N LYS A 122 -22.38 -28.28 39.41
CA LYS A 122 -20.95 -28.00 39.41
C LYS A 122 -20.36 -28.56 38.13
N GLU A 123 -19.86 -27.68 37.26
CA GLU A 123 -19.14 -28.08 36.05
C GLU A 123 -17.63 -28.01 36.28
N THR A 124 -16.92 -29.07 35.92
CA THR A 124 -15.46 -29.14 35.88
C THR A 124 -15.02 -29.35 34.44
N VAL A 125 -14.06 -28.56 33.98
CA VAL A 125 -13.52 -28.63 32.62
C VAL A 125 -12.08 -29.13 32.70
N GLN A 126 -11.76 -30.20 31.95
CA GLN A 126 -10.41 -30.76 31.89
C GLN A 126 -9.98 -30.92 30.42
N SER A 127 -8.71 -30.65 30.12
CA SER A 127 -8.09 -30.89 28.82
C SER A 127 -7.37 -32.24 28.82
N MET A 128 -7.59 -33.07 27.80
CA MET A 128 -6.97 -34.40 27.68
C MET A 128 -6.42 -34.62 26.28
N THR A 129 -5.25 -35.24 26.17
CA THR A 129 -4.65 -35.59 24.87
C THR A 129 -5.37 -36.80 24.26
N SER A 130 -5.63 -36.74 22.95
CA SER A 130 -6.42 -37.69 22.18
C SER A 130 -5.71 -38.10 20.89
N ILE A 131 -6.40 -38.82 20.00
CA ILE A 131 -5.86 -39.15 18.68
C ILE A 131 -5.84 -37.87 17.82
N ILE A 132 -4.70 -37.62 17.17
CA ILE A 132 -4.50 -36.50 16.25
C ILE A 132 -5.62 -36.46 15.18
N ASP A 133 -6.27 -35.30 15.03
CA ASP A 133 -7.22 -35.05 13.95
C ASP A 133 -6.52 -34.91 12.59
N ARG A 134 -6.44 -36.01 11.84
CA ARG A 134 -5.83 -36.05 10.50
C ARG A 134 -6.47 -35.05 9.52
N GLN A 135 -7.76 -34.74 9.68
CA GLN A 135 -8.45 -33.79 8.80
C GLN A 135 -8.04 -32.35 9.14
N GLY A 136 -8.03 -32.00 10.43
CA GLY A 136 -7.48 -30.73 10.92
C GLY A 136 -6.04 -30.50 10.47
N LEU A 137 -5.18 -31.52 10.59
CA LEU A 137 -3.79 -31.43 10.14
C LEU A 137 -3.68 -31.14 8.63
N LYS A 138 -4.51 -31.79 7.81
CA LYS A 138 -4.56 -31.53 6.36
C LYS A 138 -5.00 -30.11 6.06
N GLN A 139 -5.96 -29.56 6.80
CA GLN A 139 -6.43 -28.18 6.62
C GLN A 139 -5.33 -27.17 6.94
N ILE A 140 -4.59 -27.37 8.04
CA ILE A 140 -3.45 -26.53 8.41
C ILE A 140 -2.35 -26.58 7.34
N ALA A 141 -2.01 -27.79 6.87
CA ALA A 141 -1.01 -27.97 5.82
C ALA A 141 -1.41 -27.26 4.51
N SER A 142 -2.70 -27.30 4.16
CA SER A 142 -3.24 -26.55 3.01
C SER A 142 -3.11 -25.04 3.22
N ALA A 143 -3.49 -24.53 4.40
CA ALA A 143 -3.39 -23.11 4.70
C ALA A 143 -1.94 -22.59 4.63
N LEU A 144 -0.96 -23.39 5.07
CA LEU A 144 0.47 -23.06 4.93
C LEU A 144 0.90 -23.01 3.46
N LYS A 145 0.42 -23.96 2.63
CA LYS A 145 0.68 -23.97 1.19
C LYS A 145 0.08 -22.72 0.52
N ASP A 146 -1.17 -22.40 0.84
CA ASP A 146 -1.87 -21.23 0.28
C ASP A 146 -1.14 -19.92 0.66
N LEU A 147 -0.70 -19.80 1.91
CA LEU A 147 0.07 -18.64 2.37
C LEU A 147 1.37 -18.47 1.57
N LYS A 148 2.10 -19.57 1.34
CA LYS A 148 3.33 -19.57 0.54
C LYS A 148 3.06 -19.17 -0.92
N GLU A 149 2.00 -19.69 -1.51
CA GLU A 149 1.61 -19.35 -2.89
C GLU A 149 1.29 -17.85 -3.04
N VAL A 150 0.52 -17.29 -2.10
CA VAL A 150 0.21 -15.85 -2.08
C VAL A 150 1.47 -15.01 -1.93
N GLN A 151 2.40 -15.39 -1.04
CA GLN A 151 3.68 -14.71 -0.89
C GLN A 151 4.50 -14.70 -2.19
N MET A 152 4.57 -15.83 -2.89
CA MET A 152 5.32 -15.96 -4.14
C MET A 152 4.71 -15.14 -5.28
N LEU A 153 3.39 -15.26 -5.50
CA LEU A 153 2.69 -14.51 -6.55
C LEU A 153 2.82 -13.00 -6.37
N ARG A 154 2.79 -12.55 -5.12
CA ARG A 154 2.93 -11.14 -4.80
C ARG A 154 4.31 -10.60 -5.15
N SER A 155 5.38 -11.32 -4.84
CA SER A 155 6.75 -10.91 -5.16
C SER A 155 6.91 -10.59 -6.66
N GLU A 156 6.33 -11.43 -7.52
CA GLU A 156 6.33 -11.23 -8.97
C GLU A 156 5.49 -10.03 -9.41
N LEU A 157 4.29 -9.85 -8.86
CA LEU A 157 3.42 -8.72 -9.19
C LEU A 157 4.00 -7.39 -8.72
N ASP A 158 4.59 -7.36 -7.52
CA ASP A 158 5.23 -6.17 -6.95
C ASP A 158 6.40 -5.71 -7.83
N ARG A 159 7.23 -6.65 -8.32
CA ARG A 159 8.32 -6.35 -9.27
C ARG A 159 7.79 -5.74 -10.58
N LYS A 160 6.77 -6.36 -11.18
CA LYS A 160 6.16 -5.87 -12.43
C LYS A 160 5.52 -4.50 -12.27
N GLU A 161 4.81 -4.27 -11.16
CA GLU A 161 4.22 -2.97 -10.85
C GLU A 161 5.32 -1.91 -10.68
N GLN A 162 6.42 -2.25 -10.02
CA GLN A 162 7.55 -1.36 -9.82
C GLN A 162 8.20 -0.97 -11.16
N GLU A 163 8.49 -1.94 -12.02
CA GLU A 163 9.05 -1.69 -13.35
C GLU A 163 8.14 -0.78 -14.19
N ALA A 164 6.83 -1.08 -14.23
CA ALA A 164 5.86 -0.27 -14.97
C ALA A 164 5.74 1.15 -14.42
N ARG A 165 5.75 1.32 -13.09
CA ARG A 165 5.65 2.64 -12.45
C ARG A 165 6.92 3.46 -12.65
N ILE A 166 8.10 2.85 -12.57
CA ILE A 166 9.38 3.51 -12.88
C ILE A 166 9.40 3.95 -14.34
N ALA A 167 9.03 3.05 -15.26
CA ALA A 167 8.97 3.37 -16.69
C ALA A 167 8.01 4.52 -16.99
N ASN A 168 6.83 4.56 -16.35
CA ASN A 168 5.89 5.67 -16.50
C ASN A 168 6.48 7.00 -15.99
N LEU A 169 7.11 7.01 -14.82
CA LEU A 169 7.74 8.22 -14.27
C LEU A 169 8.88 8.72 -15.16
N GLN A 170 9.70 7.81 -15.67
CA GLN A 170 10.77 8.13 -16.61
C GLN A 170 10.22 8.69 -17.93
N LYS A 171 9.15 8.10 -18.49
CA LYS A 171 8.48 8.62 -19.69
C LYS A 171 7.92 10.02 -19.48
N HIS A 172 7.29 10.30 -18.34
CA HIS A 172 6.78 11.64 -18.04
C HIS A 172 7.92 12.66 -17.83
N ALA A 173 9.06 12.23 -17.27
CA ALA A 173 10.24 13.07 -17.18
C ALA A 173 10.87 13.37 -18.56
N ALA A 174 10.93 12.37 -19.45
CA ALA A 174 11.53 12.47 -20.78
C ALA A 174 10.65 13.17 -21.83
N SER A 175 9.33 12.94 -21.83
CA SER A 175 8.41 13.56 -22.82
C SER A 175 8.34 15.08 -22.68
N GLN A 176 8.70 15.64 -21.52
CA GLN A 176 8.83 17.08 -21.29
C GLN A 176 10.17 17.67 -21.78
N ASP A 177 11.10 16.85 -22.30
CA ASP A 177 12.35 17.30 -22.91
C ASP A 177 12.25 17.39 -24.45
N ASP A 178 11.42 16.56 -25.08
CA ASP A 178 11.28 16.46 -26.54
C ASP A 178 10.41 17.53 -27.21
N ASP A 179 9.61 18.29 -26.44
CA ASP A 179 8.72 19.36 -26.94
C ASP A 179 9.46 20.59 -27.53
N LYS A 180 10.75 20.43 -27.86
CA LYS A 180 11.68 21.44 -28.38
C LYS A 180 12.21 21.20 -29.79
N GLN A 181 11.92 20.06 -30.44
CA GLN A 181 12.30 19.86 -31.84
C GLN A 181 11.12 20.18 -32.77
N ILE A 182 10.97 21.45 -33.12
CA ILE A 182 10.15 21.86 -34.26
C ILE A 182 11.09 21.97 -35.46
N GLU A 183 11.05 20.99 -36.34
CA GLU A 183 11.72 21.05 -37.65
C GLU A 183 10.89 21.96 -38.57
N VAL A 184 11.34 23.19 -38.79
CA VAL A 184 10.72 24.13 -39.73
C VAL A 184 11.37 23.94 -41.10
N ILE A 185 10.68 23.20 -41.98
CA ILE A 185 11.09 23.06 -43.38
C ILE A 185 10.64 24.31 -44.12
N PHE A 186 11.59 25.16 -44.53
CA PHE A 186 11.30 26.28 -45.41
C PHE A 186 11.09 25.77 -46.84
N GLY A 187 9.83 25.57 -47.23
CA GLY A 187 9.44 25.37 -48.62
C GLY A 187 9.34 26.72 -49.33
N GLY A 188 10.47 27.30 -49.72
CA GLY A 188 10.52 28.54 -50.50
C GLY A 188 11.76 28.55 -51.38
N ASN A 189 11.54 28.64 -52.70
CA ASN A 189 12.59 28.61 -53.70
C ASN A 189 13.51 29.82 -53.51
N ALA A 190 14.80 29.59 -53.22
CA ALA A 190 15.76 30.62 -52.85
C ALA A 190 16.17 31.55 -54.02
N GLU A 191 15.60 31.35 -55.21
CA GLU A 191 15.97 32.07 -56.43
C GLU A 191 15.19 33.37 -56.67
N GLU A 192 14.11 33.67 -55.93
CA GLU A 192 13.32 34.90 -56.16
C GLU A 192 13.81 36.15 -55.42
N PHE A 193 14.85 36.06 -54.58
CA PHE A 193 15.37 37.20 -53.81
C PHE A 193 16.68 37.79 -54.34
N SER A 194 17.05 37.50 -55.60
CA SER A 194 18.19 38.14 -56.27
C SER A 194 17.75 38.95 -57.49
N GLN A 195 17.13 40.10 -57.26
CA GLN A 195 17.15 41.26 -58.17
C GLN A 195 17.27 42.56 -57.39
#